data_AF-A0A7V9EUC1-F1
#
_entry.id   AF-A0A7V9EUC1-F1
#
_cell.length_a   1.000
_cell.length_b   1.000
_cell.length_c   1.000
_cell.angle_alpha   90.00
_cell.angle_beta   90.00
_cell.angle_gamma   90.00
#
_symmetry.space_group_name_H-M   'P 1'
#
loop_
_entity.id
_entity.type
_entity.pdbx_description
1 polymer ?
#
loop_
_entity_poly.entity_id
_entity_poly.type
_entity_poly.pdbx_seq_one_letter_code
_entity_poly.pdbx_strand_id
1 'polypeptide(L)'
;MTLDKETVLELMIVKALQVAGQLKANASVSGDNTLRVKATISRNTFMQKRDDLRDDVAAEMHDLANTNLAALVPYGTTAATLSALSTRIGLYVLAVPSTRTARGHITTLTDALEAELRRADMIQRERLDGLMEQFSDTNVTLYNDYKNARKLI
;
A
#
# COMPACT_ATOMS: atom_id res chain seq x y z
N MET A 1 10.85 1.70 -12.54
CA MET A 1 11.19 1.18 -11.20
C MET A 1 10.08 1.64 -10.25
N THR A 2 9.12 0.77 -9.97
CA THR A 2 8.00 1.08 -9.06
C THR A 2 8.55 1.10 -7.64
N LEU A 3 8.78 2.30 -7.09
CA LEU A 3 9.11 2.44 -5.68
C LEU A 3 7.94 1.89 -4.86
N ASP A 4 8.24 0.96 -3.96
CA ASP A 4 7.25 0.38 -3.06
C ASP A 4 6.71 1.45 -2.10
N LYS A 5 5.42 1.39 -1.74
CA LYS A 5 4.76 2.38 -0.87
C LYS A 5 5.54 2.58 0.44
N GLU A 6 6.04 1.49 1.01
CA GLU A 6 6.81 1.52 2.25
C GLU A 6 8.14 2.26 2.09
N THR A 7 8.83 2.07 0.96
CA THR A 7 10.05 2.82 0.65
C THR A 7 9.79 4.31 0.43
N VAL A 8 8.69 4.67 -0.25
CA VAL A 8 8.30 6.07 -0.43
C VAL A 8 7.92 6.72 0.90
N LEU A 9 7.20 5.99 1.76
CA LEU A 9 6.83 6.42 3.10
C LEU A 9 8.07 6.72 3.95
N GLU A 10 9.03 5.79 4.01
CA GLU A 10 10.24 5.98 4.82
C GLU A 10 11.08 7.17 4.31
N LEU A 11 11.20 7.32 2.98
CA LEU A 11 11.87 8.48 2.39
C LEU A 11 11.16 9.80 2.76
N MET A 12 9.83 9.82 2.78
CA MET A 12 9.05 10.99 3.21
C MET A 12 9.29 11.30 4.70
N ILE A 13 9.18 10.29 5.57
CA ILE A 13 9.37 10.45 7.02
C ILE A 13 10.78 10.98 7.33
N VAL A 14 11.82 10.38 6.75
CA VAL A 14 13.21 10.82 6.96
C VAL A 14 13.37 12.29 6.56
N LYS A 15 12.76 12.72 5.45
CA LYS A 15 12.87 14.11 5.00
C LYS A 15 12.07 15.07 5.89
N ALA A 16 10.88 14.69 6.30
CA ALA A 16 10.05 15.47 7.21
C ALA A 16 10.75 15.66 8.57
N LEU A 17 11.39 14.61 9.10
CA LEU A 17 12.16 14.69 10.34
C LEU A 17 13.40 15.59 10.22
N GLN A 18 14.09 15.59 9.08
CA GLN A 18 15.18 16.53 8.82
C GLN A 18 14.70 17.98 8.89
N VAL A 19 13.60 18.29 8.19
CA VAL A 19 13.02 19.65 8.17
C VAL A 19 12.51 20.05 9.56
N ALA A 20 11.87 19.14 10.30
CA ALA A 20 11.43 19.36 11.66
C ALA A 20 12.59 19.60 12.64
N GLY A 21 13.72 18.91 12.47
CA GLY A 21 14.94 19.14 13.23
C GLY A 21 15.51 20.54 13.00
N GLN A 22 15.52 21.00 11.75
CA GLN A 22 15.96 22.35 11.37
C GLN A 22 15.03 23.44 11.94
N LEU A 23 13.71 23.21 11.87
CA LEU A 23 12.70 24.07 12.50
C LEU A 23 12.90 24.17 14.02
N LYS A 24 13.16 23.05 14.69
CA LYS A 24 13.46 23.02 16.12
C LYS A 24 14.73 23.78 16.48
N ALA A 25 15.79 23.63 15.68
CA ALA A 25 17.05 24.35 15.90
C ALA A 25 16.83 25.87 15.81
N ASN A 26 16.12 26.32 14.76
CA ASN A 26 15.78 27.73 14.61
C ASN A 26 14.88 28.24 15.76
N ALA A 27 13.83 27.49 16.13
CA ALA A 27 12.94 27.82 17.24
C ALA A 27 13.68 27.92 18.59
N SER A 28 14.71 27.09 18.79
CA SER A 28 15.53 27.15 20.01
C SER A 28 16.38 28.42 20.08
N VAL A 29 16.81 28.95 18.94
CA VAL A 29 17.62 30.18 18.87
C VAL A 29 16.76 31.43 18.92
N SER A 30 15.59 31.42 18.26
CA SER A 30 14.63 32.53 18.31
C SER A 30 13.83 32.61 19.61
N GLY A 31 13.85 31.56 20.43
CA GLY A 31 13.04 31.47 21.64
C GLY A 31 11.55 31.21 21.38
N ASP A 32 11.16 30.87 20.15
CA ASP A 32 9.77 30.61 19.79
C ASP A 32 9.32 29.21 20.24
N ASN A 33 8.72 29.16 21.42
CA ASN A 33 8.22 27.92 21.98
C ASN A 33 7.04 27.32 21.18
N THR A 34 6.29 28.15 20.46
CA THR A 34 5.14 27.68 19.66
C THR A 34 5.61 26.93 18.42
N LEU A 35 6.63 27.47 17.73
CA LEU A 35 7.27 26.81 16.60
C LEU A 35 7.96 25.51 17.02
N ARG A 36 8.58 25.50 18.20
CA ARG A 36 9.23 24.31 18.78
C ARG A 36 8.26 23.16 19.03
N VAL A 37 7.07 23.47 19.57
CA VAL A 37 6.03 22.46 19.82
C VAL A 37 5.49 21.93 18.49
N LYS A 38 5.17 22.80 17.53
CA LYS A 38 4.67 22.38 16.22
C LYS A 38 5.68 21.54 15.44
N ALA A 39 6.97 21.88 15.49
CA ALA A 39 8.04 21.10 14.87
C ALA A 39 8.39 19.81 15.64
N THR A 40 7.71 19.49 16.74
CA THR A 40 7.92 18.24 17.48
C THR A 40 7.12 17.10 16.87
N ILE A 41 7.71 16.52 15.83
CA ILE A 41 7.19 15.29 15.20
C ILE A 41 8.19 14.13 15.37
N SER A 42 7.67 12.90 15.41
CA SER A 42 8.46 11.67 15.53
C SER A 42 8.03 10.65 14.48
N ARG A 43 8.87 9.65 14.18
CA ARG A 43 8.47 8.55 13.27
C ARG A 43 7.17 7.87 13.73
N ASN A 44 6.99 7.70 15.05
CA ASN A 44 5.78 7.11 15.61
C ASN A 44 4.52 7.93 15.30
N THR A 45 4.64 9.27 15.24
CA THR A 45 3.53 10.15 14.85
C THR A 45 3.01 9.82 13.46
N PHE A 46 3.88 9.51 12.50
CA PHE A 46 3.45 9.06 11.17
C PHE A 46 2.85 7.66 11.20
N MET A 47 3.46 6.73 11.94
CA MET A 47 2.97 5.35 12.01
C MET A 47 1.57 5.22 12.61
N GLN A 48 1.24 6.07 13.59
CA GLN A 48 -0.08 6.11 14.23
C GLN A 48 -1.17 6.76 13.37
N LYS A 49 -0.80 7.52 12.33
CA LYS A 49 -1.76 8.13 11.40
C LYS A 49 -2.16 7.12 10.33
N ARG A 50 -3.38 7.29 9.83
CA ARG A 50 -3.88 6.54 8.67
C ARG A 50 -3.08 6.90 7.43
N ASP A 51 -3.04 6.00 6.46
CA ASP A 51 -2.26 6.16 5.23
C ASP A 51 -2.59 7.47 4.47
N ASP A 52 -3.83 7.95 4.56
CA ASP A 52 -4.37 9.17 3.94
C ASP A 52 -4.16 10.46 4.75
N LEU A 53 -3.56 10.36 5.94
CA LEU A 53 -3.28 11.50 6.82
C LEU A 53 -1.78 11.66 7.12
N ARG A 54 -0.94 10.80 6.53
CA ARG A 54 0.52 10.81 6.75
C ARG A 54 1.21 11.89 5.90
N ASP A 55 0.67 12.16 4.73
CA ASP A 55 1.00 13.28 3.86
C ASP A 55 0.66 14.62 4.51
N ASP A 56 -0.50 14.74 5.17
CA ASP A 56 -0.90 15.97 5.88
C ASP A 56 0.14 16.39 6.94
N VAL A 57 0.65 15.43 7.72
CA VAL A 57 1.67 15.71 8.74
C VAL A 57 2.99 16.19 8.10
N ALA A 58 3.36 15.63 6.95
CA ALA A 58 4.55 16.08 6.22
C ALA A 58 4.34 17.44 5.55
N ALA A 59 3.12 17.73 5.07
CA ALA A 59 2.74 19.01 4.49
C ALA A 59 2.74 20.12 5.54
N GLU A 60 2.24 19.87 6.76
CA GLU A 60 2.29 20.84 7.86
C GLU A 60 3.74 21.27 8.16
N MET A 61 4.69 20.33 8.17
CA MET A 61 6.11 20.65 8.37
C MET A 61 6.71 21.43 7.21
N HIS A 62 6.31 21.10 5.98
CA HIS A 62 6.71 21.84 4.80
C HIS A 62 6.23 23.30 4.88
N ASP A 63 4.97 23.53 5.24
CA ASP A 63 4.37 24.86 5.30
C ASP A 63 4.95 25.71 6.43
N LEU A 64 5.21 25.11 7.59
CA LEU A 64 5.93 25.76 8.69
C LEU A 64 7.34 26.17 8.29
N ALA A 65 8.05 25.31 7.55
CA ALA A 65 9.39 25.62 7.05
C ALA A 65 9.37 26.65 5.93
N ASN A 66 8.36 26.65 5.06
CA ASN A 66 8.20 27.64 4.02
C ASN A 66 7.93 29.04 4.61
N THR A 67 7.12 29.12 5.66
CA THR A 67 6.84 30.38 6.37
C THR A 67 8.08 30.96 7.05
N ASN A 68 8.99 30.09 7.52
CA ASN A 68 10.21 30.47 8.25
C ASN A 68 11.48 30.35 7.38
N LEU A 69 11.34 30.28 6.05
CA LEU A 69 12.44 29.95 5.13
C LEU A 69 13.66 30.84 5.34
N ALA A 70 13.47 32.16 5.47
CA ALA A 70 14.55 33.13 5.62
C ALA A 70 15.41 32.87 6.88
N ALA A 71 14.79 32.43 7.97
CA ALA A 71 15.47 32.11 9.23
C ALA A 71 16.10 30.70 9.22
N LEU A 72 15.69 29.84 8.28
CA LEU A 72 16.15 28.46 8.17
C LEU A 72 17.31 28.25 7.19
N VAL A 73 17.62 29.24 6.34
CA VAL A 73 18.78 29.23 5.44
C VAL A 73 20.10 28.89 6.18
N PRO A 74 20.40 29.48 7.36
CA PRO A 74 21.63 29.16 8.10
C PRO A 74 21.67 27.73 8.64
N TYR A 75 20.52 27.09 8.82
CA TYR A 75 20.38 25.72 9.34
C TYR A 75 20.33 24.66 8.24
N GLY A 76 20.61 25.06 6.99
CA GLY A 76 20.68 24.16 5.84
C GLY A 76 19.33 23.83 5.21
N THR A 77 18.24 24.52 5.59
CA THR A 77 16.99 24.44 4.84
C THR A 77 17.08 25.38 3.64
N THR A 78 17.12 24.79 2.44
CA THR A 78 17.11 25.52 1.17
C THR A 78 15.79 25.26 0.44
N ALA A 79 15.44 26.10 -0.53
CA ALA A 79 14.30 25.85 -1.41
C ALA A 79 14.35 24.44 -2.05
N ALA A 80 15.55 23.93 -2.33
CA ALA A 80 15.75 22.58 -2.84
C ALA A 80 15.34 21.48 -1.82
N THR A 81 15.59 21.69 -0.52
CA THR A 81 15.18 20.72 0.51
C THR A 81 13.67 20.65 0.69
N LEU A 82 12.97 21.78 0.55
CA LEU A 82 11.50 21.83 0.58
C LEU A 82 10.88 21.23 -0.68
N SER A 83 11.44 21.55 -1.85
CA SER A 83 11.03 20.91 -3.11
C SER A 83 11.21 19.39 -3.05
N ALA A 84 12.30 18.90 -2.45
CA ALA A 84 12.52 17.47 -2.24
C ALA A 84 11.50 16.84 -1.28
N LEU A 85 11.07 17.56 -0.23
CA LEU A 85 10.00 17.10 0.67
C LEU A 85 8.65 17.05 -0.07
N SER A 86 8.28 18.12 -0.78
CA SER A 86 7.05 18.18 -1.59
C SER A 86 6.99 17.08 -2.65
N THR A 87 8.11 16.81 -3.32
CA THR A 87 8.22 15.69 -4.28
C THR A 87 7.95 14.34 -3.61
N ARG A 88 8.50 14.11 -2.41
CA ARG A 88 8.29 12.84 -1.67
C ARG A 88 6.85 12.69 -1.18
N ILE A 89 6.21 13.79 -0.77
CA ILE A 89 4.78 13.82 -0.43
C ILE A 89 3.95 13.43 -1.66
N GLY A 90 4.20 14.05 -2.82
CA GLY A 90 3.50 13.73 -4.06
C GLY A 90 3.66 12.27 -4.48
N LEU A 91 4.87 11.72 -4.39
CA LEU A 91 5.12 10.30 -4.67
C LEU A 91 4.34 9.38 -3.71
N TYR A 92 4.24 9.73 -2.43
CA TYR A 92 3.51 8.94 -1.44
C TYR A 92 2.01 8.97 -1.72
N VAL A 93 1.43 10.15 -2.00
CA VAL A 93 0.02 10.32 -2.37
C VAL A 93 -0.35 9.48 -3.59
N LEU A 94 0.54 9.39 -4.59
CA LEU A 94 0.33 8.55 -5.78
C LEU A 94 0.43 7.05 -5.48
N ALA A 95 1.26 6.64 -4.51
CA ALA A 95 1.45 5.24 -4.14
C ALA A 95 0.27 4.68 -3.32
N VAL A 96 -0.38 5.50 -2.48
CA VAL A 96 -1.50 5.09 -1.62
C VAL A 96 -2.65 4.41 -2.40
N PRO A 97 -3.27 5.04 -3.43
CA PRO A 97 -4.38 4.43 -4.18
C PRO A 97 -3.94 3.23 -5.02
N SER A 98 -2.70 3.24 -5.56
CA SER A 98 -2.16 2.13 -6.36
C SER A 98 -2.10 0.81 -5.58
N THR A 99 -1.79 0.87 -4.28
CA THR A 99 -1.78 -0.35 -3.46
C THR A 99 -3.18 -0.88 -3.16
N ARG A 100 -4.19 -0.01 -3.03
CA ARG A 100 -5.58 -0.42 -2.82
C ARG A 100 -6.17 -1.05 -4.08
N THR A 101 -5.91 -0.47 -5.24
CA THR A 101 -6.37 -1.02 -6.52
C THR A 101 -5.72 -2.38 -6.81
N ALA A 102 -4.43 -2.54 -6.53
CA ALA A 102 -3.74 -3.82 -6.66
C ALA A 102 -4.36 -4.91 -5.77
N ARG A 103 -4.69 -4.59 -4.50
CA ARG A 103 -5.36 -5.53 -3.59
C ARG A 103 -6.76 -5.90 -4.07
N GLY A 104 -7.55 -4.92 -4.52
CA GLY A 104 -8.88 -5.17 -5.09
C GLY A 104 -8.82 -6.11 -6.30
N HIS A 105 -7.85 -5.91 -7.19
CA HIS A 105 -7.64 -6.77 -8.35
C HIS A 105 -7.29 -8.21 -7.95
N ILE A 106 -6.45 -8.41 -6.92
CA ILE A 106 -6.13 -9.74 -6.41
C ILE A 106 -7.37 -10.43 -5.84
N THR A 107 -8.19 -9.71 -5.07
CA THR A 107 -9.47 -10.26 -4.55
C THR A 107 -10.38 -10.68 -5.69
N THR A 108 -10.62 -9.80 -6.68
CA THR A 108 -11.45 -10.12 -7.84
C THR A 108 -10.93 -11.32 -8.63
N LEU A 109 -9.61 -11.43 -8.83
CA LEU A 109 -9.01 -12.61 -9.49
C LEU A 109 -9.20 -13.88 -8.66
N THR A 110 -9.11 -13.79 -7.34
CA THR A 110 -9.30 -14.94 -6.43
C THR A 110 -10.75 -15.42 -6.46
N ASP A 111 -11.71 -14.48 -6.40
CA ASP A 111 -13.14 -14.78 -6.51
C ASP A 111 -13.48 -15.40 -7.87
N ALA A 112 -12.86 -14.91 -8.95
CA ALA A 112 -13.04 -15.48 -10.28
C ALA A 112 -12.46 -16.91 -10.38
N LEU A 113 -11.29 -17.17 -9.80
CA LEU A 113 -10.72 -18.51 -9.74
C LEU A 113 -11.62 -19.48 -8.94
N GLU A 114 -12.17 -19.04 -7.82
CA GLU A 114 -13.10 -19.85 -7.04
C GLU A 114 -14.37 -20.18 -7.83
N ALA A 115 -14.92 -19.20 -8.57
CA ALA A 115 -16.07 -19.41 -9.44
C ALA A 115 -15.79 -20.43 -10.55
N GLU A 116 -14.62 -20.36 -11.20
CA GLU A 116 -14.23 -21.31 -12.24
C GLU A 116 -13.96 -22.72 -11.69
N LEU A 117 -13.38 -22.86 -10.49
CA LEU A 117 -13.22 -24.16 -9.85
C LEU A 117 -14.58 -24.81 -9.54
N ARG A 118 -15.54 -24.04 -9.00
CA ARG A 118 -16.91 -24.54 -8.78
C ARG A 118 -17.58 -24.94 -10.09
N ARG A 119 -17.33 -24.20 -11.18
CA ARG A 119 -17.86 -24.53 -12.50
C ARG A 119 -17.26 -25.82 -13.03
N ALA A 120 -15.95 -26.04 -12.85
CA ALA A 120 -15.30 -27.29 -13.20
C ALA A 120 -15.86 -28.47 -12.40
N ASP A 121 -16.07 -28.30 -11.10
CA ASP A 121 -16.69 -29.31 -10.23
C ASP A 121 -18.11 -29.68 -10.70
N MET A 122 -18.93 -28.67 -11.02
CA MET A 122 -20.28 -28.87 -11.55
C MET A 122 -20.24 -29.63 -12.88
N ILE A 123 -19.36 -29.25 -13.82
CA ILE A 123 -19.20 -29.98 -15.08
C ILE A 123 -18.81 -31.44 -14.81
N GLN A 124 -17.87 -31.66 -13.90
CA GLN A 124 -17.39 -33.00 -13.61
C GLN A 124 -18.46 -33.87 -12.94
N ARG A 125 -19.17 -33.34 -11.93
CA ARG A 125 -20.20 -34.10 -11.19
C ARG A 125 -21.51 -34.26 -11.96
N GLU A 126 -22.01 -33.18 -12.55
CA GLU A 126 -23.35 -33.20 -13.14
C GLU A 126 -23.34 -33.70 -14.59
N ARG A 127 -22.27 -33.40 -15.34
CA ARG A 127 -22.18 -33.81 -16.75
C ARG A 127 -21.41 -35.10 -16.91
N LEU A 128 -20.16 -35.14 -16.46
CA LEU A 128 -19.32 -36.33 -16.69
C LEU A 128 -19.76 -37.50 -15.81
N ASP A 129 -19.84 -37.33 -14.48
CA ASP A 129 -20.27 -38.41 -13.58
C ASP A 129 -21.74 -38.80 -13.88
N GLY A 130 -22.61 -37.81 -14.12
CA GLY A 130 -24.02 -38.04 -14.48
C GLY A 130 -24.22 -38.80 -15.79
N LEU A 131 -23.53 -38.44 -16.87
CA LEU A 131 -23.61 -39.17 -18.14
C LEU A 131 -22.95 -40.54 -18.06
N MET A 132 -21.93 -40.72 -17.21
CA MET A 132 -21.26 -42.01 -17.10
C MET A 132 -22.14 -43.12 -16.52
N GLU A 133 -23.18 -42.79 -15.76
CA GLU A 133 -24.09 -43.80 -15.21
C GLU A 133 -24.82 -44.61 -16.30
N GLN A 134 -24.99 -44.08 -17.52
CA GLN A 134 -25.65 -44.82 -18.63
C GLN A 134 -24.82 -46.01 -19.14
N PHE A 135 -23.51 -46.01 -18.87
CA PHE A 135 -22.59 -47.06 -19.27
C PHE A 135 -22.43 -48.16 -18.21
N SER A 136 -23.10 -48.02 -17.06
CA SER A 136 -23.01 -48.96 -15.94
C SER A 136 -23.35 -50.40 -16.34
N ASP A 137 -24.39 -50.58 -17.16
CA ASP A 137 -24.83 -51.91 -17.63
C ASP A 137 -24.39 -52.23 -19.07
N THR A 138 -24.10 -51.21 -19.89
CA THR A 138 -23.77 -51.38 -21.32
C THR A 138 -22.28 -51.49 -21.60
N ASN A 139 -21.41 -50.90 -20.75
CA ASN A 139 -19.96 -50.99 -20.87
C ASN A 139 -19.29 -50.84 -19.49
N VAL A 140 -19.37 -51.92 -18.71
CA VAL A 140 -18.90 -51.99 -17.31
C VAL A 140 -17.41 -51.63 -17.17
N THR A 141 -16.57 -52.03 -18.12
CA THR A 141 -15.12 -51.74 -18.08
C THR A 141 -14.87 -50.23 -18.13
N LEU A 142 -15.49 -49.53 -19.09
CA LEU A 142 -15.36 -48.07 -19.21
C LEU A 142 -15.87 -47.34 -17.96
N TYR A 143 -17.01 -47.78 -17.42
CA TYR A 143 -17.58 -47.21 -16.19
C TYR A 143 -16.62 -47.33 -15.00
N ASN A 144 -16.07 -48.53 -14.77
CA ASN A 144 -15.17 -48.81 -13.66
C ASN A 144 -13.85 -48.05 -13.78
N ASP A 145 -13.27 -47.99 -14.98
CA ASP A 145 -12.01 -47.26 -15.23
C ASP A 145 -12.19 -45.75 -14.97
N TYR A 146 -13.31 -45.18 -15.42
CA TYR A 146 -13.65 -43.78 -15.16
C TYR A 146 -13.83 -43.49 -13.66
N LYS A 147 -14.61 -44.31 -12.93
CA LYS A 147 -14.81 -44.13 -11.47
C LYS A 147 -13.52 -44.31 -10.68
N ASN A 148 -12.61 -45.18 -11.12
CA ASN A 148 -11.28 -45.33 -10.52
C ASN A 148 -10.41 -44.10 -10.75
N ALA A 149 -10.42 -43.53 -11.97
CA ALA A 149 -9.73 -42.27 -12.27
C ALA A 149 -10.29 -41.11 -11.44
N ARG A 150 -11.61 -41.08 -11.20
CA ARG A 150 -12.30 -40.04 -10.40
C ARG A 150 -11.87 -39.99 -8.94
N LYS A 151 -11.45 -41.11 -8.34
CA LYS A 151 -11.01 -41.17 -6.92
C LYS A 151 -9.63 -40.54 -6.69
N LEU A 152 -8.86 -40.31 -7.75
CA LEU A 152 -7.50 -39.76 -7.68
C LEU A 152 -7.48 -38.21 -7.66
N ILE A 153 -8.63 -37.57 -7.93
CA ILE A 153 -8.82 -36.11 -8.02
C ILE A 153 -9.76 -35.69 -6.89
#